data_AF-A0A355F398-F1
#
_entry.id   AF-A0A355F398-F1
#
_cell.length_a   1.000
_cell.length_b   1.000
_cell.length_c   1.000
_cell.angle_alpha   90.00
_cell.angle_beta   90.00
_cell.angle_gamma   90.00
#
_symmetry.space_group_name_H-M   'P 1'
#
loop_
_entity.id
_entity.type
_entity.pdbx_description
1 polymer ?
#
loop_
_entity_poly.entity_id
_entity_poly.type
_entity_poly.pdbx_seq_one_letter_code
_entity_poly.pdbx_strand_id
1 'polypeptide(L)'
;MATNGTSNPERIARWKVMAAGLKPQLPQLPMLGGLHAELEGTIQRSEELDARHEALKAEIREVNRLRKDLVAQGDDLRKRLAASLQTVHGFESEKLIEYGVKPRRLRGRDRQARKRRALLATTPTTVPVAEPAAAPASEPAATPTA
;
A
#
# COMPACT_ATOMS: atom_id res chain seq x y z
N MET A 1 10.11 32.22 -14.35
CA MET A 1 8.93 31.38 -14.03
C MET A 1 8.78 31.37 -12.51
N ALA A 2 7.81 32.09 -11.96
CA ALA A 2 7.52 32.05 -10.52
C ALA A 2 6.57 30.87 -10.24
N THR A 3 7.06 29.84 -9.57
CA THR A 3 6.26 28.67 -9.19
C THR A 3 5.38 29.04 -7.99
N ASN A 4 4.06 29.15 -8.20
CA ASN A 4 3.07 29.48 -7.18
C ASN A 4 2.75 28.31 -6.21
N GLY A 5 3.47 27.20 -6.29
CA GLY A 5 3.19 26.04 -5.46
C GLY A 5 3.57 26.26 -3.98
N THR A 6 2.79 25.65 -3.09
CA THR A 6 2.88 25.84 -1.64
C THR A 6 3.79 24.82 -0.95
N SER A 7 4.35 23.87 -1.70
CA SER A 7 5.17 22.81 -1.11
C SER A 7 6.52 23.35 -0.62
N ASN A 8 7.11 22.69 0.40
CA ASN A 8 8.42 23.05 0.95
C ASN A 8 9.52 23.19 -0.11
N PRO A 9 9.71 22.25 -1.06
CA PRO A 9 10.74 22.38 -2.09
C PRO A 9 10.50 23.57 -3.03
N GLU A 10 9.24 23.89 -3.35
CA GLU A 10 8.90 25.07 -4.16
C GLU A 10 9.13 26.38 -3.40
N ARG A 11 8.94 26.39 -2.07
CA ARG A 11 9.33 27.53 -1.22
C ARG A 11 10.84 27.75 -1.23
N ILE A 12 11.63 26.69 -1.02
CA ILE A 12 13.09 26.75 -1.05
C ILE A 12 13.59 27.21 -2.44
N ALA A 13 13.02 26.68 -3.52
CA ALA A 13 13.35 27.10 -4.88
C ALA A 13 13.09 28.60 -5.11
N ARG A 14 11.97 29.13 -4.62
CA ARG A 14 11.69 30.58 -4.68
C ARG A 14 12.69 31.41 -3.89
N TRP A 15 13.06 30.98 -2.69
CA TRP A 15 14.08 31.65 -1.88
C TRP A 15 15.44 31.68 -2.58
N LYS A 16 15.84 30.59 -3.24
CA LYS A 16 17.07 30.54 -4.05
C LYS A 16 17.05 31.52 -5.21
N VAL A 17 15.94 31.59 -5.94
CA VAL A 17 15.78 32.55 -7.05
C VAL A 17 15.91 33.99 -6.53
N MET A 18 15.29 34.29 -5.38
CA MET A 18 15.39 35.59 -4.73
C MET A 18 16.83 35.91 -4.30
N ALA A 19 17.51 34.99 -3.62
CA ALA A 19 18.89 35.17 -3.16
C ALA A 19 19.86 35.38 -4.33
N ALA A 20 19.69 34.62 -5.43
CA ALA A 20 20.50 34.74 -6.63
C ALA A 20 20.26 36.08 -7.36
N GLY A 21 19.00 36.53 -7.44
CA GLY A 21 18.65 37.81 -8.05
C GLY A 21 19.12 39.03 -7.24
N LEU A 22 19.15 38.91 -5.90
CA LEU A 22 19.56 39.99 -5.01
C LEU A 22 21.08 40.16 -4.94
N LYS A 23 21.85 39.07 -5.11
CA LYS A 23 23.32 39.05 -5.04
C LYS A 23 24.02 40.16 -5.85
N PRO A 24 23.71 40.41 -7.15
CA PRO A 24 24.34 41.50 -7.91
C PRO A 24 23.92 42.91 -7.46
N GLN A 25 22.80 43.05 -6.74
CA GLN A 25 22.27 44.35 -6.29
C GLN A 25 22.76 44.73 -4.88
N LEU A 26 23.38 43.81 -4.15
CA LEU A 26 23.92 44.05 -2.80
C LEU A 26 24.88 45.24 -2.69
N PRO A 27 25.76 45.53 -3.67
CA PRO A 27 26.63 46.72 -3.59
C PRO A 27 25.85 48.04 -3.57
N GLN A 28 24.65 48.06 -4.16
CA GLN A 28 23.77 49.23 -4.21
C GLN A 28 22.85 49.31 -2.98
N LEU A 29 22.66 48.18 -2.29
CA LEU A 29 21.74 48.05 -1.15
C LEU A 29 22.45 47.35 0.02
N PRO A 30 23.48 47.98 0.63
CA PRO A 30 24.30 47.34 1.66
C PRO A 30 23.49 46.95 2.92
N MET A 31 22.37 47.64 3.19
CA MET A 31 21.47 47.33 4.30
C MET A 31 20.82 45.93 4.17
N LEU A 32 20.72 45.39 2.95
CA LEU A 32 20.15 44.06 2.69
C LEU A 32 21.18 42.93 2.80
N GLY A 33 22.48 43.23 2.96
CA GLY A 33 23.53 42.22 3.02
C GLY A 33 23.35 41.22 4.17
N GLY A 34 22.96 41.71 5.35
CA GLY A 34 22.68 40.84 6.50
C GLY A 34 21.50 39.90 6.25
N LEU A 35 20.38 40.43 5.75
CA LEU A 35 19.19 39.63 5.42
C LEU A 35 19.46 38.63 4.30
N HIS A 36 20.28 38.98 3.32
CA HIS A 36 20.70 38.08 2.25
C HIS A 36 21.53 36.91 2.79
N ALA A 37 22.50 37.19 3.67
CA ALA A 37 23.30 36.15 4.33
C ALA A 37 22.44 35.22 5.20
N GLU A 38 21.45 35.77 5.93
CA GLU A 38 20.49 34.97 6.70
C GLU A 38 19.63 34.07 5.81
N LEU A 39 19.19 34.59 4.65
CA LEU A 39 18.42 33.83 3.68
C LEU A 39 19.25 32.68 3.08
N GLU A 40 20.50 32.95 2.66
CA GLU A 40 21.41 31.91 2.16
C GLU A 40 21.68 30.84 3.22
N GLY A 41 21.94 31.24 4.47
CA GLY A 41 22.13 30.30 5.58
C GLY A 41 20.88 29.49 5.92
N THR A 42 19.69 30.03 5.68
CA THR A 42 18.43 29.29 5.85
C THR A 42 18.20 28.29 4.72
N ILE A 43 18.51 28.67 3.47
CA ILE A 43 18.46 27.76 2.31
C ILE A 43 19.39 26.57 2.54
N GLN A 44 20.65 26.83 2.92
CA GLN A 44 21.63 25.76 3.14
C GLN A 44 21.18 24.78 4.23
N ARG A 45 20.71 25.28 5.39
CA ARG A 45 20.17 24.44 6.46
C ARG A 45 18.98 23.60 6.02
N SER A 46 18.11 24.14 5.16
CA SER A 46 16.97 23.39 4.64
C SER A 46 17.39 22.23 3.75
N GLU A 47 18.38 22.43 2.88
CA GLU A 47 18.91 21.37 2.02
C GLU A 47 19.62 20.27 2.81
N GLU A 48 20.39 20.64 3.84
CA GLU A 48 21.02 19.69 4.74
C GLU A 48 19.99 18.81 5.47
N LEU A 49 18.88 19.40 5.91
CA LEU A 49 17.78 18.67 6.54
C LEU A 49 17.07 17.76 5.55
N ASP A 50 16.84 18.21 4.31
CA ASP A 50 16.23 17.39 3.27
C ASP A 50 17.11 16.17 2.92
N ALA A 51 18.43 16.37 2.81
CA ALA A 51 19.37 15.28 2.58
C ALA A 51 19.37 14.25 3.73
N ARG A 52 19.36 14.72 4.98
CA ARG A 52 19.25 13.84 6.17
C ARG A 52 17.93 13.08 6.19
N HIS A 53 16.83 13.73 5.83
CA HIS A 53 15.52 13.11 5.80
C HIS A 53 15.45 11.99 4.75
N GLU A 54 16.01 12.19 3.56
CA GLU A 54 16.07 11.13 2.54
C GLU A 54 16.97 9.97 2.95
N ALA A 55 18.09 10.24 3.65
CA ALA A 55 18.93 9.19 4.23
C ALA A 55 18.16 8.36 5.28
N LEU A 56 17.47 9.02 6.21
CA LEU A 56 16.64 8.32 7.22
C LEU A 56 15.51 7.51 6.58
N LYS A 57 14.88 8.02 5.51
CA LYS A 57 13.90 7.24 4.75
C LYS A 57 14.50 6.00 4.11
N ALA A 58 15.76 6.06 3.65
CA ALA A 58 16.45 4.88 3.13
C ALA A 58 16.71 3.86 4.25
N GLU A 59 17.17 4.31 5.41
CA GLU A 59 17.37 3.44 6.59
C GLU A 59 16.06 2.79 7.05
N ILE A 60 14.96 3.54 7.14
CA ILE A 60 13.65 3.01 7.51
C ILE A 60 13.18 1.93 6.52
N ARG A 61 13.45 2.11 5.22
CA ARG A 61 13.13 1.09 4.21
C ARG A 61 13.91 -0.20 4.45
N GLU A 62 15.19 -0.09 4.76
CA GLU A 62 16.04 -1.26 5.05
C GLU A 62 15.62 -1.96 6.34
N VAL A 63 15.39 -1.22 7.42
CA VAL A 63 14.92 -1.78 8.70
C VAL A 63 13.59 -2.51 8.51
N ASN A 64 12.67 -1.94 7.73
CA ASN A 64 11.39 -2.59 7.45
C ASN A 64 11.54 -3.87 6.61
N ARG A 65 12.50 -3.91 5.70
CA ARG A 65 12.83 -5.12 4.95
C ARG A 65 13.37 -6.21 5.89
N LEU A 66 14.37 -5.89 6.69
CA LEU A 66 14.94 -6.81 7.68
C LEU A 66 13.89 -7.34 8.66
N ARG A 67 12.99 -6.47 9.12
CA ARG A 67 11.88 -6.87 9.99
C ARG A 67 10.96 -7.90 9.31
N LYS A 68 10.60 -7.69 8.04
CA LYS A 68 9.76 -8.63 7.29
C LYS A 68 10.47 -9.97 7.10
N ASP A 69 11.76 -9.94 6.79
CA ASP A 69 12.57 -11.14 6.60
C ASP A 69 12.67 -11.95 7.91
N LEU A 70 12.89 -11.27 9.05
CA LEU A 70 12.90 -11.91 10.37
C LEU A 70 11.56 -12.53 10.75
N VAL A 71 10.44 -11.85 10.46
CA VAL A 71 9.10 -12.41 10.71
C VAL A 71 8.87 -13.66 9.87
N ALA A 72 9.24 -13.64 8.58
CA ALA A 72 9.12 -14.80 7.72
C ALA A 72 9.98 -15.99 8.21
N GLN A 73 11.22 -15.72 8.63
CA GLN A 73 12.10 -16.73 9.23
C GLN A 73 11.51 -17.31 10.51
N GLY A 74 10.98 -16.46 11.40
CA GLY A 74 10.32 -16.87 12.63
C GLY A 74 9.08 -17.74 12.36
N ASP A 75 8.26 -17.37 11.39
CA ASP A 75 7.10 -18.15 10.98
C ASP A 75 7.49 -19.51 10.41
N ASP A 76 8.54 -19.58 9.61
CA ASP A 76 9.03 -20.84 9.06
C ASP A 76 9.64 -21.76 10.13
N LEU A 77 10.40 -21.19 11.07
CA LEU A 77 10.89 -21.94 12.24
C LEU A 77 9.72 -22.47 13.09
N ARG A 78 8.71 -21.63 13.34
CA ARG A 78 7.50 -22.05 14.05
C ARG A 78 6.79 -23.19 13.33
N LYS A 79 6.64 -23.13 12.00
CA LYS A 79 6.02 -24.21 11.21
C LYS A 79 6.83 -25.52 11.33
N ARG A 80 8.15 -25.45 11.26
CA ARG A 80 9.04 -26.61 11.41
C ARG A 80 8.91 -27.23 12.81
N LEU A 81 8.94 -26.39 13.85
CA LEU A 81 8.73 -26.84 15.24
C LEU A 81 7.34 -27.44 15.45
N ALA A 82 6.30 -26.85 14.86
CA ALA A 82 4.95 -27.40 14.93
C ALA A 82 4.87 -28.79 14.26
N ALA A 83 5.51 -28.97 13.11
CA ALA A 83 5.56 -30.25 12.40
C ALA A 83 6.36 -31.31 13.20
N SER A 84 7.48 -30.94 13.81
CA SER A 84 8.24 -31.87 14.66
C SER A 84 7.45 -32.28 15.91
N LEU A 85 6.77 -31.34 16.57
CA LEU A 85 5.90 -31.65 17.71
C LEU A 85 4.75 -32.57 17.33
N GLN A 86 4.14 -32.36 16.16
CA GLN A 86 3.12 -33.26 15.61
C GLN A 86 3.65 -34.68 15.34
N THR A 87 4.91 -34.79 14.94
CA THR A 87 5.58 -36.09 14.71
C THR A 87 5.84 -36.82 16.03
N VAL A 88 6.26 -36.09 17.07
CA VAL A 88 6.58 -36.66 18.40
C VAL A 88 5.33 -37.03 19.20
N HIS A 89 4.33 -36.14 19.25
CA HIS A 89 3.14 -36.33 20.09
C HIS A 89 1.95 -36.95 19.35
N GLY A 90 2.02 -37.08 18.02
CA GLY A 90 0.91 -37.49 17.17
C GLY A 90 0.05 -36.30 16.72
N PHE A 91 -0.42 -36.34 15.47
CA PHE A 91 -1.13 -35.24 14.81
C PHE A 91 -2.47 -34.84 15.46
N GLU A 92 -3.05 -35.72 16.28
CA GLU A 92 -4.36 -35.54 16.93
C GLU A 92 -4.25 -35.27 18.45
N SER A 93 -3.03 -35.27 19.00
CA SER A 93 -2.82 -35.15 20.44
C SER A 93 -3.16 -33.75 20.95
N GLU A 94 -3.97 -33.68 22.01
CA GLU A 94 -4.34 -32.43 22.68
C GLU A 94 -3.14 -31.72 23.32
N LYS A 95 -2.04 -32.45 23.56
CA LYS A 95 -0.76 -31.88 24.03
C LYS A 95 -0.17 -30.84 23.07
N LEU A 96 -0.56 -30.86 21.79
CA LEU A 96 -0.16 -29.83 20.82
C LEU A 96 -0.75 -28.45 21.16
N ILE A 97 -1.90 -28.39 21.85
CA ILE A 97 -2.57 -27.15 22.25
C ILE A 97 -1.73 -26.39 23.28
N GLU A 98 -1.04 -27.10 24.18
CA GLU A 98 -0.12 -26.51 25.17
C GLU A 98 1.04 -25.76 24.50
N TYR A 99 1.49 -26.23 23.34
CA TYR A 99 2.55 -25.59 22.55
C TYR A 99 2.03 -24.56 21.53
N GLY A 100 0.74 -24.20 21.59
CA GLY A 100 0.12 -23.26 20.64
C GLY A 100 0.03 -23.79 19.21
N VAL A 101 0.09 -25.11 19.03
CA VAL A 101 -0.02 -25.81 17.74
C VAL A 101 -1.40 -26.44 17.64
N LYS A 102 -2.20 -26.06 16.65
CA LYS A 102 -3.55 -26.62 16.48
C LYS A 102 -3.47 -28.06 15.96
N PRO A 103 -4.06 -29.07 16.65
CA PRO A 103 -4.10 -30.45 16.17
C PRO A 103 -4.81 -30.54 14.81
N ARG A 104 -4.31 -31.38 13.92
CA ARG A 104 -4.82 -31.48 12.54
C ARG A 104 -6.03 -32.42 12.53
N ARG A 105 -7.22 -31.87 12.81
CA ARG A 105 -8.48 -32.64 12.73
C ARG A 105 -8.70 -33.12 11.28
N LEU A 106 -8.85 -34.44 11.11
CA LEU A 106 -9.18 -35.06 9.82
C LEU A 106 -10.41 -34.38 9.20
N ARG A 107 -10.27 -34.01 7.93
CA ARG A 107 -11.19 -33.18 7.14
C ARG A 107 -12.49 -33.94 6.81
N GLY A 108 -13.38 -34.12 7.80
CA GLY A 108 -14.69 -34.75 7.62
C GLY A 108 -15.82 -33.78 7.27
N ARG A 109 -15.70 -32.49 7.64
CA ARG A 109 -16.82 -31.53 7.61
C ARG A 109 -17.13 -30.98 6.21
N ASP A 110 -16.12 -30.74 5.38
CA ASP A 110 -16.29 -30.19 4.03
C ASP A 110 -16.95 -31.18 3.06
N ARG A 111 -16.77 -32.49 3.29
CA ARG A 111 -17.35 -33.54 2.44
C ARG A 111 -18.87 -33.62 2.62
N GLN A 112 -19.38 -33.38 3.83
CA GLN A 112 -20.82 -33.31 4.11
C GLN A 112 -21.45 -32.00 3.59
N ALA A 113 -20.75 -30.87 3.71
CA ALA A 113 -21.24 -29.59 3.18
C ALA A 113 -21.36 -29.61 1.64
N ARG A 114 -20.39 -30.20 0.93
CA ARG A 114 -20.48 -30.41 -0.53
C ARG A 114 -21.59 -31.39 -0.92
N LYS A 115 -21.78 -32.49 -0.18
CA LYS A 115 -22.89 -33.43 -0.43
C LYS A 115 -24.26 -32.77 -0.25
N ARG A 116 -24.45 -31.95 0.80
CA ARG A 116 -25.71 -31.23 1.03
C ARG A 116 -26.01 -30.19 -0.05
N ARG A 117 -25.00 -29.47 -0.54
CA ARG A 117 -25.17 -28.47 -1.61
C ARG A 117 -25.49 -29.12 -2.97
N ALA A 118 -24.99 -30.33 -3.22
CA ALA A 118 -25.33 -31.09 -4.42
C ALA A 118 -26.78 -31.63 -4.43
N LEU A 119 -27.32 -31.98 -3.25
CA LEU A 119 -28.71 -32.47 -3.11
C LEU A 119 -29.78 -31.38 -3.29
N LEU A 120 -29.42 -30.10 -3.09
CA LEU A 120 -30.36 -28.97 -3.23
C LEU A 120 -30.43 -28.41 -4.67
N ALA A 121 -29.57 -28.87 -5.59
CA ALA A 121 -29.47 -28.34 -6.94
C ALA A 121 -30.31 -29.11 -7.99
N THR A 122 -31.09 -30.12 -7.60
CA THR A 122 -31.80 -31.03 -8.52
C THR A 122 -33.32 -30.91 -8.49
N THR A 123 -33.91 -29.77 -8.10
CA THR A 123 -35.32 -29.48 -8.44
C THR A 123 -35.37 -28.83 -9.82
N PRO A 124 -35.85 -29.52 -10.88
CA PRO A 124 -35.96 -28.92 -12.20
C PRO A 124 -37.12 -27.92 -12.23
N THR A 125 -36.77 -26.65 -12.46
CA THR A 125 -37.72 -25.61 -12.90
C THR A 125 -38.16 -25.94 -14.32
N THR A 126 -39.44 -26.25 -14.50
CA THR A 126 -40.11 -26.34 -15.79
C THR A 126 -40.17 -24.95 -16.44
N VAL A 127 -39.57 -24.82 -17.62
CA VAL A 127 -39.65 -23.63 -18.47
C VAL A 127 -40.54 -24.00 -19.67
N PRO A 128 -41.66 -23.32 -19.95
CA PRO A 128 -42.30 -23.43 -21.24
C PRO A 128 -41.69 -22.40 -22.19
N VAL A 129 -41.12 -22.92 -23.28
CA VAL A 129 -40.68 -22.19 -24.47
C VAL A 129 -41.90 -21.87 -25.33
N ALA A 130 -41.97 -20.65 -25.87
CA ALA A 130 -42.75 -20.35 -27.07
C ALA A 130 -41.97 -19.37 -27.96
N GLU A 131 -42.06 -19.64 -29.27
CA GLU A 131 -41.18 -19.33 -30.40
C GLU A 131 -41.28 -17.91 -31.01
N PRO A 132 -40.40 -17.54 -31.98
CA PRO A 132 -40.11 -16.19 -32.45
C PRO A 132 -40.89 -15.76 -33.72
N ALA A 133 -41.00 -14.44 -33.96
CA ALA A 133 -41.28 -13.89 -35.29
C ALA A 133 -40.77 -12.44 -35.46
N ALA A 134 -39.88 -12.29 -36.46
CA ALA A 134 -39.72 -11.17 -37.41
C ALA A 134 -39.37 -9.73 -36.96
N ALA A 135 -38.26 -9.25 -37.52
CA ALA A 135 -37.65 -7.90 -37.49
C ALA A 135 -38.36 -6.90 -38.47
N PRO A 136 -37.77 -5.73 -38.84
CA PRO A 136 -37.15 -4.60 -38.11
C PRO A 136 -37.75 -3.23 -38.54
N ALA A 137 -37.61 -2.15 -37.75
CA ALA A 137 -37.71 -0.76 -38.28
C ALA A 137 -37.13 0.32 -37.33
N SER A 138 -36.06 0.98 -37.79
CA SER A 138 -35.75 2.43 -37.71
C SER A 138 -35.65 3.17 -36.35
N GLU A 139 -34.41 3.61 -36.04
CA GLU A 139 -34.00 4.91 -35.44
C GLU A 139 -34.68 6.13 -36.12
N PRO A 140 -34.60 7.40 -35.62
CA PRO A 140 -33.77 7.98 -34.53
C PRO A 140 -34.48 9.03 -33.62
N ALA A 141 -33.79 9.53 -32.57
CA ALA A 141 -33.78 10.92 -32.03
C ALA A 141 -33.35 10.90 -30.53
N ALA A 142 -32.18 11.44 -30.14
CA ALA A 142 -31.97 12.84 -29.70
C ALA A 142 -33.03 13.31 -28.66
N THR A 143 -32.76 13.75 -27.43
CA THR A 143 -31.62 14.47 -26.81
C THR A 143 -31.86 14.57 -25.27
N PRO A 144 -30.92 15.09 -24.46
CA PRO A 144 -30.86 14.99 -23.00
C PRO A 144 -31.50 16.17 -22.24
N THR A 145 -31.83 15.94 -20.95
CA THR A 145 -32.31 16.95 -19.98
C THR A 145 -32.02 16.40 -18.58
N ALA A 146 -31.49 17.09 -17.56
CA ALA A 146 -30.83 18.37 -17.33
C ALA A 146 -29.94 18.19 -16.08
#